data_AF-A0A518AMF7-F1
#
_entry.id   AF-A0A518AMF7-F1
#
_cell.length_a   1.000
_cell.length_b   1.000
_cell.length_c   1.000
_cell.angle_alpha   90.00
_cell.angle_beta   90.00
_cell.angle_gamma   90.00
#
_symmetry.space_group_name_H-M   'P 1'
#
loop_
_entity.id
_entity.type
_entity.pdbx_description
1 polymer ?
#
loop_
_entity_poly.entity_id
_entity_poly.type
_entity_poly.pdbx_seq_one_letter_code
_entity_poly.pdbx_strand_id
1 'polypeptide(L)'
;MAKVKTTSGYRFVKELGGAIPRSYPSRGAQMLEERNLLQGRILDYGCGFGFDADHYGWEAYDPYYRCQHPSGEYDTIVCNHVLNMLTRGTRTKVLHDIQQLLTESGHAYLIVPRNIPSTGKSGLRKRVQNYVVLTLPTLFEGRQLTIYQLQRTSTFEDVTNEFEKRF
;
A
#
# COMPACT_ATOMS: atom_id res chain seq x y z
N MET A 1 -11.58 13.44 4.45
CA MET A 1 -12.08 12.19 5.09
C MET A 1 -12.96 11.47 4.10
N ALA A 2 -12.70 10.18 3.85
CA ALA A 2 -13.56 9.37 2.99
C ALA A 2 -14.93 9.14 3.67
N LYS A 3 -15.99 9.16 2.87
CA LYS A 3 -17.37 8.91 3.32
C LYS A 3 -17.86 7.59 2.76
N VAL A 4 -18.46 6.80 3.63
CA VAL A 4 -19.06 5.51 3.32
C VAL A 4 -20.57 5.66 3.44
N LYS A 5 -21.31 5.31 2.40
CA LYS A 5 -22.78 5.33 2.43
C LYS A 5 -23.25 4.18 3.32
N THR A 6 -24.27 4.46 4.14
CA THR A 6 -24.88 3.53 5.06
C THR A 6 -26.40 3.56 4.96
N THR A 7 -27.08 2.53 5.46
CA THR A 7 -28.55 2.50 5.61
C THR A 7 -29.11 3.70 6.39
N SER A 8 -28.35 4.25 7.33
CA SER A 8 -28.71 5.41 8.16
C SER A 8 -28.05 6.73 7.74
N GLY A 9 -27.48 6.85 6.52
CA GLY A 9 -26.80 8.07 6.05
C GLY A 9 -25.35 7.83 5.64
N TYR A 10 -24.38 8.56 6.20
CA TYR A 10 -22.97 8.40 5.87
C TYR A 10 -22.10 8.23 7.12
N ARG A 11 -21.11 7.33 7.04
CA ARG A 11 -20.07 7.16 8.05
C ARG A 11 -18.73 7.66 7.51
N PHE A 12 -18.03 8.43 8.31
CA PHE A 12 -16.69 8.89 7.96
C PHE A 12 -15.66 7.85 8.38
N VAL A 13 -14.68 7.61 7.50
CA VAL A 13 -13.53 6.75 7.77
C VAL A 13 -12.24 7.52 7.59
N LYS A 14 -11.27 7.20 8.47
CA LYS A 14 -9.96 7.84 8.48
C LYS A 14 -8.97 6.93 7.75
N GLU A 15 -8.49 7.39 6.59
CA GLU A 15 -7.52 6.65 5.77
C GLU A 15 -6.06 6.97 6.17
N LEU A 16 -5.76 8.22 6.54
CA LEU A 16 -4.38 8.69 6.77
C LEU A 16 -4.00 8.88 8.24
N GLY A 17 -2.70 8.93 8.55
CA GLY A 17 -2.15 9.26 9.88
C GLY A 17 -2.40 8.18 10.94
N GLY A 18 -2.29 6.91 10.53
CA GLY A 18 -2.60 5.73 11.35
C GLY A 18 -1.45 4.76 11.55
N ALA A 19 -0.24 5.14 11.15
CA ALA A 19 0.92 4.28 11.23
C ALA A 19 1.22 3.95 12.70
N ILE A 20 1.76 2.76 12.91
CA ILE A 20 2.27 2.30 14.21
C ILE A 20 3.79 2.23 14.05
N PRO A 21 4.58 2.84 14.96
CA PRO A 21 6.03 2.73 14.93
C PRO A 21 6.47 1.27 14.97
N ARG A 22 7.50 0.94 14.19
CA ARG A 22 8.13 -0.39 14.17
C ARG A 22 9.54 -0.30 14.73
N SER A 23 10.06 -1.44 15.17
CA SER A 23 11.43 -1.60 15.66
C SER A 23 12.24 -2.57 14.81
N TYR A 24 11.60 -3.20 13.81
CA TYR A 24 12.18 -4.19 12.93
C TYR A 24 11.61 -4.00 11.51
N PRO A 25 12.38 -4.40 10.48
CA PRO A 25 11.91 -4.33 9.10
C PRO A 25 10.64 -5.13 8.91
N SER A 26 9.76 -4.65 8.05
CA SER A 26 8.54 -5.37 7.71
C SER A 26 8.85 -6.66 6.96
N ARG A 27 7.98 -7.67 7.12
CA ARG A 27 8.16 -8.95 6.45
C ARG A 27 8.19 -8.82 4.93
N GLY A 28 7.39 -7.92 4.37
CA GLY A 28 7.38 -7.62 2.93
C GLY A 28 8.72 -7.07 2.45
N ALA A 29 9.25 -6.05 3.14
CA ALA A 29 10.55 -5.46 2.82
C ALA A 29 11.69 -6.50 2.91
N GLN A 30 11.75 -7.27 3.99
CA GLN A 30 12.73 -8.35 4.17
C GLN A 30 12.69 -9.36 3.01
N MET A 31 11.49 -9.80 2.61
CA MET A 31 11.36 -10.78 1.54
C MET A 31 11.80 -10.26 0.17
N LEU A 32 11.61 -8.97 -0.10
CA LEU A 32 12.06 -8.36 -1.35
C LEU A 32 13.59 -8.22 -1.37
N GLU A 33 14.19 -7.82 -0.24
CA GLU A 33 15.63 -7.75 -0.04
C GLU A 33 16.30 -9.13 -0.19
N GLU A 34 15.80 -10.14 0.53
CA GLU A 34 16.31 -11.52 0.48
C GLU A 34 16.28 -12.13 -0.94
N ARG A 35 15.44 -11.59 -1.83
CA ARG A 35 15.28 -12.04 -3.22
C ARG A 35 16.02 -11.16 -4.23
N ASN A 36 16.77 -10.15 -3.78
CA ASN A 36 17.47 -9.17 -4.63
C ASN A 36 16.53 -8.44 -5.61
N LEU A 37 15.28 -8.20 -5.22
CA LEU A 37 14.29 -7.51 -6.07
C LEU A 37 14.35 -5.99 -5.96
N LEU A 38 15.06 -5.48 -4.96
CA LEU A 38 15.18 -4.07 -4.68
C LEU A 38 16.44 -3.53 -5.37
N GLN A 39 16.25 -2.84 -6.49
CA GLN A 39 17.34 -2.39 -7.36
C GLN A 39 17.20 -0.91 -7.71
N GLY A 40 18.34 -0.26 -7.95
CA GLY A 40 18.40 1.14 -8.39
C GLY A 40 17.93 2.13 -7.33
N ARG A 41 17.22 3.17 -7.75
CA ARG A 41 16.65 4.19 -6.85
C ARG A 41 15.34 3.68 -6.25
N ILE A 42 15.27 3.61 -4.92
CA ILE A 42 14.17 2.96 -4.19
C ILE A 42 13.37 3.98 -3.37
N LEU A 43 12.03 3.89 -3.45
CA LEU A 43 11.09 4.66 -2.62
C LEU A 43 10.21 3.73 -1.78
N ASP A 44 10.11 3.99 -0.47
CA ASP A 44 9.06 3.46 0.42
C ASP A 44 7.85 4.41 0.40
N TYR A 45 6.84 4.07 -0.39
CA TYR A 45 5.61 4.84 -0.57
C TYR A 45 4.59 4.49 0.52
N GLY A 46 4.17 5.49 1.29
CA GLY A 46 3.31 5.34 2.46
C GLY A 46 4.04 4.70 3.65
N CYS A 47 5.31 5.06 3.83
CA CYS A 47 6.23 4.49 4.81
C CYS A 47 5.82 4.69 6.30
N GLY A 48 4.80 5.50 6.57
CA GLY A 48 4.46 5.90 7.93
C GLY A 48 5.64 6.61 8.60
N PHE A 49 6.10 6.10 9.74
CA PHE A 49 7.26 6.66 10.44
C PHE A 49 8.60 6.45 9.71
N GLY A 50 8.64 5.59 8.68
CA GLY A 50 9.82 5.43 7.81
C GLY A 50 10.80 4.35 8.22
N PHE A 51 10.44 3.39 9.08
CA PHE A 51 11.41 2.39 9.58
C PHE A 51 12.07 1.57 8.47
N ASP A 52 11.31 1.07 7.49
CA ASP A 52 11.88 0.25 6.41
C ASP A 52 12.86 1.09 5.58
N ALA A 53 12.45 2.31 5.17
CA ALA A 53 13.31 3.24 4.46
C ALA A 53 14.58 3.63 5.25
N ASP A 54 14.45 3.99 6.53
CA ASP A 54 15.58 4.37 7.38
C ASP A 54 16.55 3.18 7.57
N HIS A 55 16.03 1.96 7.69
CA HIS A 55 16.83 0.75 7.89
C HIS A 55 17.65 0.37 6.65
N TYR A 56 17.05 0.46 5.46
CA TYR A 56 17.68 0.05 4.21
C TYR A 56 18.28 1.20 3.40
N GLY A 57 18.16 2.44 3.86
CA GLY A 57 18.68 3.63 3.17
C GLY A 57 17.88 4.03 1.93
N TRP A 58 16.57 3.79 1.92
CA TRP A 58 15.68 4.18 0.81
C TRP A 58 15.14 5.60 1.00
N GLU A 59 14.60 6.17 -0.07
CA GLU A 59 13.78 7.37 0.05
C GLU A 59 12.42 7.04 0.67
N ALA A 60 11.84 7.97 1.40
CA ALA A 60 10.63 7.75 2.19
C ALA A 60 9.57 8.81 1.89
N TYR A 61 8.35 8.37 1.63
CA TYR A 61 7.20 9.27 1.49
C TYR A 61 6.02 8.75 2.30
N ASP A 62 5.38 9.62 3.06
CA ASP A 62 4.07 9.38 3.65
C ASP A 62 3.34 10.72 3.78
N PRO A 63 2.09 10.85 3.30
CA PRO A 63 1.38 12.13 3.25
C PRO A 63 1.08 12.74 4.64
N TYR A 64 1.32 12.02 5.73
CA TYR A 64 1.10 12.49 7.10
C TYR A 64 2.38 12.56 7.93
N TYR A 65 3.30 11.58 7.79
CA TYR A 65 4.47 11.45 8.64
C TYR A 65 5.79 11.86 7.97
N ARG A 66 5.87 11.77 6.64
CA ARG A 66 7.06 12.10 5.83
C ARG A 66 6.60 12.83 4.56
N CYS A 67 6.10 14.06 4.76
CA CYS A 67 5.30 14.79 3.78
C CYS A 67 6.12 15.41 2.63
N GLN A 68 7.43 15.20 2.58
CA GLN A 68 8.22 15.64 1.45
C GLN A 68 7.84 14.81 0.23
N HIS A 69 7.22 15.45 -0.76
CA HIS A 69 6.82 14.76 -1.98
C HIS A 69 8.05 14.20 -2.71
N PRO A 70 7.97 12.95 -3.21
CA PRO A 70 9.05 12.36 -3.97
C PRO A 70 9.28 13.13 -5.28
N SER A 71 10.52 13.22 -5.72
CA SER A 71 10.92 13.94 -6.92
C SER A 71 11.69 13.04 -7.88
N GLY A 72 11.38 13.12 -9.17
CA GLY A 72 11.97 12.26 -10.19
C GLY A 72 11.35 10.86 -10.22
N GLU A 73 11.98 9.96 -10.98
CA GLU A 73 11.52 8.59 -11.16
C GLU A 73 12.32 7.61 -10.28
N TYR A 74 11.75 6.42 -10.07
CA TYR A 74 12.30 5.35 -9.24
C TYR A 74 12.31 4.02 -10.00
N ASP A 75 13.41 3.28 -9.84
CA ASP A 75 13.53 1.93 -10.40
C ASP A 75 12.70 0.93 -9.60
N THR A 76 12.60 1.14 -8.28
CA THR A 76 11.82 0.32 -7.38
C THR A 76 10.96 1.17 -6.45
N ILE A 77 9.67 0.82 -6.31
CA ILE A 77 8.79 1.41 -5.29
C ILE A 77 8.23 0.30 -4.40
N VAL A 78 8.38 0.42 -3.09
CA VAL A 78 7.77 -0.47 -2.11
C VAL A 78 6.54 0.23 -1.54
N CYS A 79 5.37 -0.41 -1.57
CA CYS A 79 4.12 0.12 -1.02
C CYS A 79 3.55 -0.87 -0.02
N ASN A 80 3.91 -0.68 1.26
CA ASN A 80 3.76 -1.71 2.28
C ASN A 80 2.55 -1.46 3.19
N HIS A 81 1.53 -2.31 3.10
CA HIS A 81 0.31 -2.24 3.93
C HIS A 81 -0.44 -0.89 3.87
N VAL A 82 -0.25 -0.14 2.79
CA VAL A 82 -0.94 1.12 2.53
C VAL A 82 -2.32 0.85 1.95
N LEU A 83 -2.40 0.06 0.88
CA LEU A 83 -3.62 -0.13 0.10
C LEU A 83 -4.78 -0.65 0.96
N ASN A 84 -4.55 -1.57 1.89
CA ASN A 84 -5.61 -2.09 2.75
C ASN A 84 -6.23 -1.02 3.67
N MET A 85 -5.57 0.12 3.89
CA MET A 85 -6.08 1.20 4.74
C MET A 85 -6.90 2.24 3.95
N LEU A 86 -7.07 2.04 2.65
CA LEU A 86 -7.69 2.97 1.72
C LEU A 86 -8.99 2.41 1.16
N THR A 87 -9.93 3.29 0.84
CA THR A 87 -11.10 3.00 -0.01
C THR A 87 -10.67 2.78 -1.45
N ARG A 88 -11.51 2.10 -2.26
CA ARG A 88 -11.21 1.82 -3.68
C ARG A 88 -10.75 3.06 -4.47
N GLY A 89 -11.50 4.15 -4.39
CA GLY A 89 -11.18 5.37 -5.13
C GLY A 89 -9.83 5.97 -4.75
N THR A 90 -9.45 5.91 -3.47
CA THR A 90 -8.15 6.37 -3.00
C THR A 90 -7.03 5.40 -3.41
N ARG A 91 -7.28 4.08 -3.38
CA ARG A 91 -6.32 3.08 -3.90
C ARG A 91 -6.02 3.29 -5.38
N THR A 92 -7.03 3.51 -6.22
CA THR A 92 -6.84 3.77 -7.65
C THR A 92 -5.94 4.99 -7.89
N LYS A 93 -6.14 6.07 -7.13
CA LYS A 93 -5.27 7.25 -7.21
C LYS A 93 -3.84 6.94 -6.82
N VAL A 94 -3.63 6.28 -5.67
CA VAL A 94 -2.29 5.87 -5.20
C VAL A 94 -1.59 4.96 -6.22
N LEU A 95 -2.30 4.02 -6.84
CA LEU A 95 -1.73 3.14 -7.85
C LEU A 95 -1.28 3.93 -9.09
N HIS A 96 -2.07 4.91 -9.54
CA HIS A 96 -1.67 5.79 -10.64
C HIS A 96 -0.51 6.72 -10.27
N ASP A 97 -0.50 7.28 -9.06
CA ASP A 97 0.61 8.09 -8.56
C ASP A 97 1.92 7.27 -8.57
N ILE A 98 1.86 6.01 -8.10
CA ILE A 98 2.99 5.08 -8.14
C ILE A 98 3.44 4.82 -9.60
N GLN A 99 2.52 4.60 -10.54
CA GLN A 99 2.87 4.39 -11.95
C GLN A 99 3.60 5.60 -12.57
N GLN A 100 3.21 6.81 -12.20
CA GLN A 100 3.85 8.03 -12.67
C GLN A 100 5.28 8.19 -12.12
N LEU A 101 5.52 7.72 -10.89
CA LEU A 101 6.82 7.77 -10.22
C LEU A 101 7.79 6.66 -10.64
N LEU A 102 7.33 5.56 -11.24
CA LEU A 102 8.21 4.50 -11.73
C LEU A 102 8.98 4.95 -12.97
N THR A 103 10.20 4.48 -13.18
CA THR A 103 10.87 4.57 -14.50
C THR A 103 10.13 3.70 -15.53
N GLU A 104 10.48 3.79 -16.82
CA GLU A 104 9.87 2.95 -17.88
C GLU A 104 10.01 1.45 -17.60
N SER A 105 11.15 1.02 -17.06
CA SER A 105 11.44 -0.37 -16.66
C SER A 105 11.23 -0.64 -15.16
N GLY A 106 10.73 0.35 -14.42
CA GLY A 106 10.60 0.28 -12.97
C GLY A 106 9.48 -0.64 -12.49
N HIS A 107 9.64 -1.14 -11.27
CA HIS A 107 8.68 -2.04 -10.63
C HIS A 107 8.24 -1.51 -9.26
N ALA A 108 6.95 -1.58 -9.00
CA ALA A 108 6.40 -1.38 -7.68
C ALA A 108 5.92 -2.70 -7.07
N TYR A 109 6.25 -2.91 -5.80
CA TYR A 109 5.85 -4.07 -5.01
C TYR A 109 4.78 -3.64 -4.01
N LEU A 110 3.55 -4.08 -4.24
CA LEU A 110 2.39 -3.74 -3.43
C LEU A 110 2.13 -4.87 -2.41
N ILE A 111 2.48 -4.64 -1.15
CA ILE A 111 2.36 -5.65 -0.09
C ILE A 111 1.03 -5.48 0.64
N VAL A 112 0.16 -6.48 0.53
CA VAL A 112 -1.17 -6.47 1.15
C VAL A 112 -1.32 -7.62 2.16
N PRO A 113 -2.00 -7.40 3.30
CA PRO A 113 -2.15 -8.42 4.32
C PRO A 113 -3.16 -9.51 3.90
N ARG A 114 -2.87 -10.75 4.29
CA ARG A 114 -3.75 -11.93 4.13
C ARG A 114 -4.24 -12.50 5.46
N ASN A 115 -3.66 -12.05 6.57
CA ASN A 115 -4.09 -12.36 7.93
C ASN A 115 -5.30 -11.51 8.40
N ILE A 116 -6.21 -11.16 7.49
CA ILE A 116 -7.47 -10.44 7.77
C ILE A 116 -8.63 -11.14 7.06
N PRO A 117 -9.88 -11.00 7.53
CA PRO A 117 -11.03 -11.59 6.84
C PRO A 117 -11.15 -11.08 5.39
N SER A 118 -11.57 -11.94 4.47
CA SER A 118 -11.79 -11.58 3.05
C SER A 118 -12.85 -10.49 2.84
N THR A 119 -13.70 -10.27 3.84
CA THR A 119 -14.69 -9.18 3.88
C THR A 119 -14.13 -7.86 4.44
N GLY A 120 -12.83 -7.82 4.73
CA GLY A 120 -12.19 -6.75 5.47
C GLY A 120 -12.63 -6.67 6.94
N LYS A 121 -12.13 -5.66 7.66
CA LYS A 121 -12.49 -5.39 9.06
C LYS A 121 -12.33 -3.92 9.42
N SER A 122 -12.95 -3.51 10.52
CA SER A 122 -12.58 -2.26 11.19
C SER A 122 -11.27 -2.47 11.94
N GLY A 123 -10.23 -1.73 11.56
CA GLY A 123 -8.97 -1.64 12.29
C GLY A 123 -9.05 -0.70 13.50
N LEU A 124 -7.90 -0.57 14.16
CA LEU A 124 -7.69 0.35 15.29
C LEU A 124 -8.12 1.78 14.92
N ARG A 125 -8.71 2.52 15.87
CA ARG A 125 -9.21 3.90 15.67
C ARG A 125 -10.22 4.03 14.51
N LYS A 126 -11.08 3.02 14.31
CA LYS A 126 -12.16 3.01 13.30
C LYS A 126 -11.65 3.19 11.87
N ARG A 127 -10.48 2.61 11.56
CA ARG A 127 -9.89 2.62 10.21
C ARG A 127 -10.42 1.45 9.41
N VAL A 128 -10.49 1.59 8.09
CA VAL A 128 -10.78 0.45 7.22
C VAL A 128 -9.56 -0.45 7.10
N GLN A 129 -9.78 -1.75 7.06
CA GLN A 129 -8.80 -2.73 6.61
C GLN A 129 -9.45 -3.62 5.56
N ASN A 130 -9.17 -3.33 4.30
CA ASN A 130 -9.70 -4.05 3.15
C ASN A 130 -8.80 -5.24 2.79
N TYR A 131 -9.41 -6.39 2.48
CA TYR A 131 -8.69 -7.53 1.91
C TYR A 131 -8.49 -7.26 0.42
N VAL A 132 -7.41 -6.55 0.10
CA VAL A 132 -7.20 -6.02 -1.24
C VAL A 132 -6.96 -7.15 -2.24
N VAL A 133 -7.70 -7.12 -3.35
CA VAL A 133 -7.56 -8.07 -4.47
C VAL A 133 -7.45 -7.26 -5.76
N LEU A 134 -6.31 -7.39 -6.42
CA LEU A 134 -5.98 -6.72 -7.68
C LEU A 134 -5.76 -7.77 -8.77
N THR A 135 -6.07 -7.45 -10.02
CA THR A 135 -5.77 -8.30 -11.20
C THR A 135 -4.31 -8.20 -11.67
N LEU A 136 -3.43 -7.65 -10.84
CA LEU A 136 -2.01 -7.52 -11.12
C LEU A 136 -1.29 -8.86 -11.00
N PRO A 137 -0.13 -9.02 -11.68
CA PRO A 137 0.75 -10.16 -11.46
C PRO A 137 1.10 -10.33 -9.97
N THR A 138 0.98 -11.56 -9.49
CA THR A 138 1.33 -11.92 -8.11
C THR A 138 2.75 -12.47 -8.09
N LEU A 139 3.65 -11.75 -7.42
CA LEU A 139 5.03 -12.16 -7.22
C LEU A 139 5.15 -13.18 -6.08
N PHE A 140 4.32 -13.02 -5.05
CA PHE A 140 4.29 -13.91 -3.90
C PHE A 140 2.87 -13.99 -3.32
N GLU A 141 2.40 -15.21 -3.07
CA GLU A 141 1.16 -15.50 -2.35
C GLU A 141 1.50 -16.33 -1.11
N GLY A 142 1.10 -15.85 0.07
CA GLY A 142 1.36 -16.55 1.32
C GLY A 142 0.26 -16.35 2.35
N ARG A 143 0.33 -17.12 3.44
CA ARG A 143 -0.72 -17.10 4.49
C ARG A 143 -0.85 -15.75 5.20
N GLN A 144 0.22 -14.96 5.26
CA GLN A 144 0.24 -13.69 5.98
C GLN A 144 0.11 -12.46 5.08
N LEU A 145 0.63 -12.53 3.85
CA LEU A 145 0.66 -11.42 2.91
C LEU A 145 0.70 -11.93 1.46
N THR A 146 0.33 -11.04 0.55
CA THR A 146 0.56 -11.16 -0.89
C THR A 146 1.36 -9.96 -1.36
N ILE A 147 2.22 -10.17 -2.36
CA ILE A 147 2.95 -9.13 -3.04
C ILE A 147 2.51 -9.12 -4.50
N TYR A 148 1.86 -8.04 -4.90
CA TYR A 148 1.59 -7.75 -6.31
C TYR A 148 2.72 -6.95 -6.93
N GLN A 149 2.97 -7.16 -8.22
CA GLN A 149 3.89 -6.36 -9.01
C GLN A 149 3.11 -5.40 -9.91
N LEU A 150 3.46 -4.12 -9.86
CA LEU A 150 2.91 -3.06 -10.69
C LEU A 150 4.04 -2.43 -11.52
N GLN A 151 3.82 -2.18 -12.79
CA GLN A 151 4.71 -1.44 -13.67
C GLN A 151 4.01 -0.16 -14.16
N ARG A 152 4.79 0.79 -14.68
CA ARG A 152 4.29 2.05 -15.23
C ARG A 152 3.12 1.88 -16.21
N THR A 153 3.17 0.85 -17.06
CA THR A 153 2.16 0.59 -18.09
C THR A 153 1.16 -0.51 -17.72
N SER A 154 1.23 -1.08 -16.51
CA SER A 154 0.31 -2.13 -16.09
C SER A 154 -1.14 -1.64 -16.14
N THR A 155 -2.01 -2.46 -16.73
CA THR A 155 -3.45 -2.35 -16.53
C THR A 155 -3.84 -3.17 -15.31
N PHE A 156 -4.79 -2.65 -14.53
CA PHE A 156 -5.27 -3.34 -13.33
C PHE A 156 -6.75 -3.05 -13.07
N GLU A 157 -7.40 -4.01 -12.44
CA GLU A 157 -8.72 -3.84 -11.84
C GLU A 157 -8.62 -4.11 -10.34
N ASP A 158 -9.35 -3.31 -9.58
CA ASP A 158 -9.53 -3.51 -8.14
C ASP A 158 -10.86 -4.24 -7.90
N VAL A 159 -10.76 -5.55 -7.65
CA VAL A 159 -11.91 -6.44 -7.44
C VAL A 159 -12.18 -6.68 -5.95
N THR A 160 -11.59 -5.87 -5.07
CA THR A 160 -11.73 -5.95 -3.61
C THR A 160 -13.19 -5.85 -3.18
N ASN A 161 -13.67 -6.77 -2.35
CA ASN A 161 -14.95 -6.59 -1.69
C ASN A 161 -14.82 -5.56 -0.55
N GLU A 162 -15.25 -4.32 -0.78
CA GLU A 162 -15.02 -3.23 0.17
C GLU A 162 -15.75 -3.47 1.51
N PHE A 163 -15.01 -3.41 2.61
CA PHE A 163 -15.56 -3.48 3.97
C PHE A 163 -16.66 -2.43 4.18
N GLU A 164 -16.45 -1.24 3.64
CA GLU A 164 -17.38 -0.13 3.76
C GLU A 164 -18.75 -0.34 3.10
N LYS A 165 -18.87 -1.17 2.06
CA LYS A 165 -20.17 -1.42 1.38
C LYS A 165 -21.17 -2.20 2.23
N ARG A 166 -20.76 -2.66 3.42
CA ARG A 166 -21.58 -3.45 4.34
C ARG A 166 -22.44 -2.62 5.28
N PHE A 167 -22.25 -1.31 5.31
CA PHE A 167 -23.02 -0.40 6.16
C PHE A 167 -24.15 0.24 5.36
#